data_AF-A0A2M9QA93-F1
#
_entry.id   AF-A0A2M9QA93-F1
#
_cell.length_a   1.000
_cell.length_b   1.000
_cell.length_c   1.000
_cell.angle_alpha   90.00
_cell.angle_beta   90.00
_cell.angle_gamma   90.00
#
_symmetry.space_group_name_H-M   'P 1'
#
loop_
_entity.id
_entity.type
_entity.pdbx_description
1 polymer ?
#
loop_
_entity_poly.entity_id
_entity_poly.type
_entity_poly.pdbx_seq_one_letter_code
_entity_poly.pdbx_strand_id
1 'polypeptide(L)'
;MKFIKPKNQNAEKVDWLISERARNIVKSYAEYTEHSESEIVNLFLLNLLDDEDFIAWIENKRNNRRMVKQLGIEDLVGDEIG
;
A
#
# COMPACT_ATOMS: atom_id res chain seq x y z
N MET A 1 -1.31 10.00 4.92
CA MET A 1 -2.63 9.41 4.60
C MET A 1 -3.28 8.92 5.91
N LYS A 2 -4.59 8.66 5.97
CA LYS A 2 -5.18 7.99 7.16
C LYS A 2 -5.00 6.49 6.99
N PHE A 3 -4.01 5.93 7.68
CA PHE A 3 -3.69 4.51 7.60
C PHE A 3 -4.61 3.65 8.46
N ILE A 4 -4.80 2.40 8.05
CA ILE A 4 -5.73 1.46 8.68
C ILE A 4 -4.95 0.65 9.73
N LYS A 5 -5.42 0.66 10.98
CA LYS A 5 -4.82 -0.17 12.02
C LYS A 5 -5.18 -1.65 11.84
N PRO A 6 -4.25 -2.58 12.14
CA PRO A 6 -4.51 -4.01 12.01
C PRO A 6 -5.71 -4.44 12.86
N LYS A 7 -6.63 -5.20 12.26
CA LYS A 7 -7.69 -5.92 12.96
C LYS A 7 -7.42 -7.41 12.84
N ASN A 8 -7.45 -8.12 13.97
CA ASN A 8 -7.42 -9.59 13.98
C ASN A 8 -8.75 -10.12 13.45
N GLN A 9 -8.88 -10.25 12.15
CA GLN A 9 -9.99 -10.97 11.52
C GLN A 9 -9.42 -12.00 10.56
N ASN A 10 -9.96 -13.22 10.65
CA ASN A 10 -9.73 -14.32 9.71
C ASN A 10 -10.10 -13.82 8.31
N ALA A 11 -9.09 -13.39 7.55
CA ALA A 11 -9.30 -12.82 6.23
C ALA A 11 -9.72 -13.93 5.26
N GLU A 12 -10.93 -13.84 4.73
CA GLU A 12 -11.35 -14.64 3.59
C GLU A 12 -10.59 -14.22 2.33
N LYS A 13 -10.45 -15.14 1.36
CA LYS A 13 -9.84 -14.85 0.07
C LYS A 13 -10.74 -13.87 -0.68
N VAL A 14 -10.27 -12.65 -0.92
CA VAL A 14 -11.06 -11.60 -1.58
C VAL A 14 -10.65 -11.47 -3.05
N ASP A 15 -11.63 -11.59 -3.95
CA ASP A 15 -11.55 -11.00 -5.29
C ASP A 15 -11.87 -9.50 -5.16
N TRP A 16 -10.97 -8.65 -5.65
CA TRP A 16 -11.03 -7.20 -5.44
C TRP A 16 -12.27 -6.57 -6.10
N LEU A 17 -13.34 -6.39 -5.32
CA LEU A 17 -14.54 -5.66 -5.73
C LEU A 17 -14.48 -4.21 -5.22
N ILE A 18 -14.24 -3.28 -6.13
CA ILE A 18 -14.22 -1.84 -5.84
C ILE A 18 -15.64 -1.27 -6.02
N SER A 19 -16.15 -0.54 -5.02
CA SER A 19 -17.46 0.11 -5.10
C SER A 19 -17.56 1.09 -6.28
N GLU A 20 -18.76 1.29 -6.82
CA GLU A 20 -19.02 2.28 -7.88
C GLU A 20 -18.57 3.69 -7.45
N ARG A 21 -18.83 4.07 -6.20
CA ARG A 21 -18.38 5.35 -5.65
C ARG A 21 -16.87 5.52 -5.74
N ALA A 22 -16.10 4.51 -5.37
CA ALA A 22 -14.64 4.57 -5.42
C ALA A 22 -14.14 4.65 -6.87
N ARG A 23 -14.76 3.93 -7.81
CA ARG A 23 -14.45 4.04 -9.24
C ARG A 23 -14.72 5.46 -9.78
N ASN A 24 -15.84 6.07 -9.41
CA ASN A 24 -16.15 7.44 -9.82
C ASN A 24 -15.14 8.46 -9.26
N ILE A 25 -14.65 8.26 -8.03
CA ILE A 25 -13.59 9.10 -7.46
C ILE A 25 -12.31 8.96 -8.28
N VAL A 26 -11.87 7.73 -8.56
CA VAL A 26 -10.66 7.48 -9.37
C VAL A 26 -10.79 8.11 -10.74
N LYS A 27 -11.93 7.93 -11.42
CA LYS A 27 -12.20 8.51 -12.72
C LYS A 27 -12.13 10.04 -12.71
N SER A 28 -12.84 10.70 -11.79
CA SER A 28 -12.81 12.17 -11.70
C SER A 28 -11.43 12.70 -11.34
N TYR A 29 -10.67 11.96 -10.52
CA TYR A 29 -9.31 12.34 -10.16
C TYR A 29 -8.34 12.18 -11.33
N ALA A 30 -8.45 11.07 -12.08
CA ALA A 30 -7.69 10.79 -13.29
C ALA A 30 -7.90 11.89 -14.35
N GLU A 31 -9.16 12.29 -14.58
CA GLU A 31 -9.51 13.41 -15.46
C GLU A 31 -8.89 14.73 -14.99
N TYR A 32 -8.91 15.01 -13.68
CA TYR A 32 -8.35 16.24 -13.10
C TYR A 32 -6.82 16.31 -13.22
N THR A 33 -6.12 15.19 -13.03
CA THR A 33 -4.65 15.15 -13.05
C THR A 33 -4.06 14.80 -14.41
N GLU A 34 -4.89 14.60 -15.43
CA GLU A 34 -4.47 14.13 -16.76
C GLU A 34 -3.70 12.80 -16.73
N HIS A 35 -4.11 11.91 -15.82
CA HIS A 35 -3.54 10.57 -15.69
C HIS A 35 -4.58 9.50 -16.07
N SER A 36 -4.14 8.27 -16.30
CA SER A 36 -5.05 7.14 -16.43
C SER A 36 -5.56 6.68 -15.06
N GLU A 37 -6.77 6.09 -15.04
CA GLU A 37 -7.32 5.49 -13.82
C GLU A 37 -6.36 4.46 -13.20
N SER A 38 -5.68 3.67 -14.03
CA SER A 38 -4.69 2.68 -13.61
C SER A 38 -3.48 3.32 -12.90
N GLU A 39 -2.97 4.44 -13.41
CA GLU A 39 -1.86 5.16 -12.78
C GLU A 39 -2.27 5.73 -11.43
N ILE A 40 -3.47 6.33 -11.34
CA ILE A 40 -4.01 6.84 -10.08
C ILE A 40 -4.14 5.73 -9.05
N VAL A 41 -4.71 4.58 -9.43
CA VAL A 41 -4.83 3.43 -8.54
C VAL A 41 -3.45 2.94 -8.11
N ASN A 42 -2.52 2.79 -9.04
CA ASN A 42 -1.17 2.31 -8.74
C ASN A 42 -0.42 3.25 -7.78
N LEU A 43 -0.37 4.55 -8.09
CA LEU A 43 0.27 5.56 -7.24
C LEU A 43 -0.38 5.61 -5.85
N PHE A 44 -1.72 5.56 -5.79
CA PHE A 44 -2.43 5.59 -4.52
C PHE A 44 -2.14 4.37 -3.65
N LEU A 45 -2.00 3.19 -4.25
CA LEU A 45 -1.63 1.97 -3.53
C LEU A 45 -0.19 2.01 -3.04
N LEU A 46 0.73 2.61 -3.79
CA LEU A 46 2.12 2.78 -3.36
C LEU A 46 2.24 3.66 -2.11
N ASN A 47 1.33 4.62 -1.90
CA ASN A 47 1.29 5.43 -0.67
C ASN A 47 1.08 4.60 0.62
N LEU A 48 0.69 3.33 0.52
CA LEU A 48 0.65 2.44 1.70
C LEU A 48 2.05 2.17 2.27
N LEU A 49 3.11 2.37 1.48
CA LEU A 49 4.49 2.26 1.93
C LEU A 49 4.94 3.47 2.77
N ASP A 50 4.15 4.56 2.80
CA ASP A 50 4.39 5.71 3.68
C ASP A 50 3.89 5.48 5.12
N ASP A 51 3.29 4.31 5.42
CA ASP A 51 2.83 3.96 6.76
C ASP A 51 3.99 3.42 7.61
N GLU A 52 4.57 4.28 8.45
CA GLU A 52 5.68 3.89 9.35
C GLU A 52 5.33 2.70 10.25
N ASP A 53 4.07 2.61 10.73
CA ASP A 53 3.62 1.47 11.55
C ASP A 53 3.64 0.17 10.72
N PHE A 54 3.33 0.25 9.41
CA PHE A 54 3.37 -0.88 8.48
C PHE A 54 4.80 -1.30 8.16
N ILE A 55 5.69 -0.33 7.91
CA ILE A 55 7.13 -0.59 7.68
C ILE A 55 7.72 -1.25 8.94
N ALA A 56 7.52 -0.68 10.13
CA ALA A 56 7.99 -1.27 11.38
C ALA A 56 7.43 -2.69 11.60
N TRP A 57 6.19 -2.96 11.22
CA TRP A 57 5.63 -4.31 11.27
C TRP A 57 6.32 -5.29 10.30
N ILE A 58 6.70 -4.83 9.11
CA ILE A 58 7.48 -5.62 8.15
C ILE A 58 8.87 -5.93 8.71
N GLU A 59 9.54 -4.94 9.29
CA GLU A 59 10.86 -5.11 9.90
C GLU A 59 10.85 -6.18 11.00
N ASN A 60 9.83 -6.17 11.84
CA ASN A 60 9.68 -7.11 12.96
C ASN A 60 9.28 -8.54 12.55
N LYS A 61 9.01 -8.80 11.26
CA LYS A 61 8.70 -10.17 10.79
C LYS A 61 9.94 -11.05 10.63
N ARG A 62 9.83 -12.30 11.11
CA ARG A 62 10.81 -13.35 10.81
C ARG A 62 10.87 -13.63 9.30
N ASN A 63 12.08 -13.68 8.73
CA ASN A 63 12.33 -13.88 7.30
C ASN A 63 11.74 -12.78 6.38
N ASN A 64 11.73 -11.53 6.83
CA ASN A 64 11.23 -10.37 6.08
C ASN A 64 11.95 -10.07 4.75
N ARG A 65 13.21 -10.53 4.54
CA ARG A 65 14.01 -10.22 3.34
C ARG A 65 13.28 -10.43 2.00
N ARG A 66 12.53 -11.53 1.87
CA ARG A 66 11.76 -11.80 0.64
C ARG A 66 10.63 -10.79 0.46
N MET A 67 9.97 -10.41 1.55
CA MET A 67 8.84 -9.49 1.55
C MET A 67 9.32 -8.05 1.26
N VAL A 68 10.41 -7.62 1.90
CA VAL A 68 11.08 -6.33 1.63
C VAL A 68 11.38 -6.20 0.14
N LYS A 69 12.02 -7.21 -0.46
CA LYS A 69 12.35 -7.21 -1.89
C LYS A 69 11.14 -7.21 -2.83
N GLN A 70 10.04 -7.86 -2.45
CA GLN A 70 8.82 -7.85 -3.24
C GLN A 70 8.10 -6.51 -3.16
N LEU A 71 8.26 -5.79 -2.06
CA LEU A 71 7.64 -4.49 -1.80
C LEU A 71 8.54 -3.32 -2.27
N GLY A 72 9.81 -3.58 -2.61
CA GLY A 72 10.75 -2.54 -3.07
C GLY A 72 11.11 -1.53 -1.97
N ILE A 73 11.11 -1.97 -0.71
CA ILE A 73 11.33 -1.11 0.47
C ILE A 73 12.68 -1.36 1.13
N GLU A 74 13.65 -1.91 0.41
CA GLU A 74 15.01 -2.13 0.89
C GLU A 74 15.62 -0.87 1.53
N ASP A 75 15.41 0.30 0.91
CA ASP A 75 15.95 1.58 1.40
C ASP A 75 15.17 2.16 2.59
N LEU A 76 13.97 1.64 2.86
CA LEU A 76 13.12 2.05 4.00
C LEU A 76 13.30 1.13 5.21
N VAL A 77 13.91 -0.04 5.01
CA VAL A 77 14.11 -1.07 6.04
C VAL A 77 15.60 -1.16 6.37
N GLY A 78 16.01 -0.40 7.39
CA GLY A 78 17.34 -0.47 7.98
C GLY A 78 18.46 0.28 7.24
N ASP A 79 18.52 1.60 7.46
CA ASP A 79 19.78 2.34 7.63
C ASP A 79 20.01 2.54 9.15
N GLU A 80 20.21 1.43 9.87
CA GLU A 80 20.91 1.42 11.16
C GLU A 80 22.09 0.44 11.07
N ILE A 81 23.05 0.75 10.19
CA ILE A 81 24.43 0.32 10.38
C ILE A 81 25.28 1.58 10.42
N GLY A 82 25.27 2.23 11.59
CA GLY A 82 26.37 3.08 12.04
C GLY A 82 27.52 2.23 12.56
#